data_AF-A0A3L7AS00-F1
#
_entry.id   AF-A0A3L7AS00-F1
#
_cell.length_a   1.000
_cell.length_b   1.000
_cell.length_c   1.000
_cell.angle_alpha   90.00
_cell.angle_beta   90.00
_cell.angle_gamma   90.00
#
_symmetry.space_group_name_H-M   'P 1'
#
loop_
_entity.id
_entity.type
_entity.pdbx_description
1 polymer ?
#
loop_
_entity_poly.entity_id
_entity_poly.type
_entity_poly.pdbx_seq_one_letter_code
_entity_poly.pdbx_strand_id
1 'polypeptide(L)' 'MDQNRDVWIVLNESAPDNPIIGVFGTAESAQTYFEQVASQYPEDTFALGRYPIDQTHEQWGSGTARYRGID' A
#
# COMPACT_ATOMS: atom_id res chain seq x y z
N MET A 1 -23.49 8.20 5.94
CA MET A 1 -22.24 7.99 6.70
C MET A 1 -21.18 7.70 5.67
N ASP A 2 -20.35 8.70 5.39
CA ASP A 2 -19.24 8.63 4.45
C ASP A 2 -18.14 7.78 5.10
N GLN A 3 -18.19 6.46 4.91
CA GLN A 3 -17.07 5.61 5.29
C GLN A 3 -16.06 5.70 4.17
N ASN A 4 -15.29 6.79 4.17
CA ASN A 4 -14.05 6.89 3.43
C ASN A 4 -13.14 5.80 4.01
N ARG A 5 -13.17 4.60 3.40
CA ARG A 5 -12.43 3.44 3.91
C ARG A 5 -11.02 3.53 3.35
N ASP A 6 -10.15 4.26 4.02
CA ASP A 6 -8.74 4.20 3.67
C ASP A 6 -8.16 2.82 4.00
N VAL A 7 -7.34 2.28 3.11
CA VAL A 7 -6.45 1.16 3.42
C VAL A 7 -5.00 1.62 3.34
N TRP A 8 -4.18 0.95 4.13
CA TRP A 8 -2.75 1.20 4.22
C TRP A 8 -2.03 -0.05 3.74
N ILE A 9 -1.10 0.11 2.81
CA ILE A 9 -0.41 -1.00 2.18
C ILE A 9 1.09 -0.84 2.45
N VAL A 10 1.72 -1.92 2.92
CA VAL A 10 3.16 -2.03 3.05
C VAL A 10 3.71 -2.71 1.80
N LEU A 11 4.64 -2.04 1.13
CA LEU A 11 5.21 -2.42 -0.16
C LEU A 11 6.69 -2.74 -0.04
N ASN A 12 7.15 -3.74 -0.79
CA ASN A 12 8.55 -4.02 -1.08
C ASN A 12 8.85 -3.51 -2.49
N GLU A 13 9.51 -2.37 -2.59
CA GLU A 13 9.83 -1.73 -3.87
C GLU A 13 10.91 -2.50 -4.66
N SER A 14 11.67 -3.40 -4.01
CA SER A 14 12.62 -4.31 -4.70
C SER A 14 11.97 -5.57 -5.27
N ALA A 15 10.69 -5.83 -5.01
CA ALA A 15 9.98 -7.02 -5.52
C ALA A 15 8.92 -6.63 -6.56
N PRO A 16 9.30 -6.36 -7.83
CA PRO A 16 8.40 -5.78 -8.83
C PRO A 16 7.22 -6.70 -9.21
N ASP A 17 7.38 -8.02 -9.10
CA ASP A 17 6.33 -8.98 -9.44
C ASP A 17 5.27 -9.14 -8.33
N ASN A 18 5.64 -8.94 -7.07
CA ASN A 18 4.72 -9.03 -5.93
C ASN A 18 5.17 -8.11 -4.79
N PRO A 19 4.93 -6.80 -4.91
CA PRO A 19 5.43 -5.83 -3.94
C PRO A 19 4.58 -5.79 -2.68
N ILE A 20 3.38 -6.39 -2.64
CA ILE A 20 2.47 -6.25 -1.50
C ILE A 20 2.86 -7.22 -0.38
N ILE A 21 3.11 -6.66 0.80
CA ILE A 21 3.52 -7.42 1.99
C ILE A 21 2.39 -7.50 3.00
N GLY A 22 1.63 -6.41 3.14
CA GLY A 22 0.50 -6.34 4.06
C GLY A 22 -0.49 -5.25 3.68
N VAL A 23 -1.76 -5.47 4.01
CA VAL A 23 -2.87 -4.53 3.80
C VAL A 23 -3.61 -4.37 5.13
N PHE A 24 -3.83 -3.12 5.52
CA PHE A 24 -4.35 -2.77 6.85
C PHE A 24 -5.49 -1.75 6.72
N GLY A 25 -6.48 -1.84 7.61
CA GLY A 25 -7.61 -0.90 7.66
C GLY A 25 -7.32 0.38 8.44
N THR A 26 -6.15 0.51 9.08
CA THR A 26 -5.76 1.67 9.88
C THR A 26 -4.28 1.98 9.69
N ALA A 27 -3.92 3.26 9.85
CA ALA A 27 -2.54 3.73 9.75
C ALA A 27 -1.67 3.11 10.85
N GLU A 28 -2.20 3.03 12.07
CA GLU A 28 -1.49 2.52 13.25
C GLU A 28 -1.07 1.06 13.07
N SER A 29 -1.99 0.19 12.64
CA SER A 29 -1.67 -1.22 12.41
C SER A 29 -0.66 -1.40 11.27
N ALA A 30 -0.77 -0.58 10.23
CA ALA A 30 0.19 -0.60 9.13
C ALA A 30 1.59 -0.15 9.55
N GLN A 31 1.67 0.89 10.39
CA GLN A 31 2.93 1.40 10.91
C GLN A 31 3.60 0.43 11.88
N THR A 32 2.85 -0.17 12.81
CA THR A 32 3.40 -1.23 13.68
C THR A 32 3.96 -2.39 12.87
N TYR A 33 3.24 -2.83 11.82
CA TYR A 33 3.75 -3.88 10.94
C TYR A 33 4.99 -3.43 10.18
N PHE A 34 4.97 -2.20 9.63
CA PHE A 34 6.10 -1.61 8.92
C PHE A 34 7.37 -1.61 9.80
N GLU A 35 7.29 -1.18 11.05
CA GLU A 35 8.42 -1.19 11.99
C GLU A 35 8.92 -2.61 12.31
N GLN A 36 8.01 -3.58 12.45
CA GLN A 36 8.38 -4.98 12.68
C GLN A 36 9.14 -5.58 11.50
N VAL A 37 8.70 -5.31 10.27
CA VAL A 37 9.33 -5.86 9.07
C VAL A 37 10.53 -5.05 8.61
N ALA A 38 10.64 -3.76 8.94
CA ALA A 38 11.75 -2.89 8.52
C ALA A 38 13.13 -3.48 8.88
N SER A 39 13.23 -4.21 10.00
CA SER A 39 14.47 -4.90 10.40
C SER A 39 14.89 -6.09 9.53
N GLN A 40 13.96 -6.65 8.75
CA GLN A 40 14.18 -7.85 7.92
C GLN A 40 14.59 -7.50 6.50
N TYR A 41 14.59 -6.21 6.16
CA TYR A 41 14.82 -5.76 4.81
C TYR A 41 15.82 -4.59 4.77
N PRO A 42 16.50 -4.40 3.63
CA PRO A 42 17.41 -3.27 3.49
C PRO A 42 16.63 -1.95 3.64
N GLU A 43 17.28 -0.95 4.22
CA GLU A 43 16.81 0.42 4.21
C GLU A 43 16.47 0.85 2.77
N ASP A 44 15.45 1.71 2.60
CA ASP A 44 14.96 2.19 1.31
C ASP A 44 14.31 1.14 0.37
N THR A 45 14.05 -0.07 0.86
CA THR A 45 13.36 -1.10 0.06
C THR A 45 11.86 -1.17 0.34
N PHE A 46 11.38 -0.40 1.32
CA PHE A 46 10.05 -0.53 1.94
C PHE A 46 9.31 0.79 1.97
N ALA A 47 8.05 0.78 1.53
CA ALA A 47 7.19 1.94 1.53
C ALA A 47 5.84 1.65 2.21
N LEU A 48 5.32 2.64 2.95
CA LEU A 48 3.98 2.63 3.51
C LEU A 48 3.10 3.61 2.71
N GLY A 49 2.13 3.08 1.97
CA GLY A 49 1.21 3.87 1.16
C GLY A 49 -0.21 3.91 1.73
N ARG A 50 -0.86 5.08 1.66
CA ARG A 50 -2.30 5.25 1.93
C ARG A 50 -3.09 5.20 0.62
N TYR A 51 -4.12 4.37 0.59
CA TYR A 51 -4.99 4.19 -0.56
C TYR A 51 -6.44 4.39 -0.15
N PRO A 52 -7.12 5.44 -0.66
CA PRO A 52 -8.55 5.61 -0.40
C PRO A 52 -9.33 4.51 -1.14
N ILE A 53 -10.21 3.80 -0.43
CA ILE A 53 -11.25 2.99 -1.08
C ILE A 53 -12.42 3.94 -1.39
N ASP A 54 -12.35 4.58 -2.54
CA ASP A 54 -13.54 5.17 -3.14
C ASP A 54 -14.51 4.04 -3.48
N GLN A 55 -15.67 4.02 -2.83
CA GLN A 55 -16.75 3.08 -3.14
C GLN A 55 -17.31 3.35 -4.53
N THR A 56 -16.65 2.87 -5.58
CA THR A 56 -17.29 2.55 -6.87
C THR A 56 -16.56 1.38 -7.53
N HIS A 57 -17.12 0.18 -7.36
CA HIS A 57 -16.75 -1.01 -8.15
C HIS A 57 -16.91 -0.76 -9.66
N GLU A 58 -17.64 0.29 -10.05
CA GLU A 58 -17.93 0.71 -11.42
C GLU A 58 -16.80 1.51 -12.11
N GLN A 59 -15.76 1.96 -11.38
CA GLN A 59 -14.62 2.70 -11.98
C GLN A 59 -13.35 1.87 -12.18
N TRP A 60 -13.32 0.60 -11.75
CA TRP A 60 -12.24 -0.34 -12.10
C TRP A 60 -12.48 -0.93 -13.49
N GLY A 61 -12.63 -0.07 -14.49
CA GLY A 61 -12.58 -0.47 -15.89
C GLY A 61 -11.14 -0.85 -16.25
N SER A 62 -10.71 -2.08 -15.96
CA SER A 62 -9.42 -2.63 -16.45
C SER A 62 -8.20 -1.70 -16.28
N GLY A 63 -8.24 -0.82 -15.28
CA GLY A 63 -7.28 0.25 -15.11
C GLY A 63 -6.05 -0.27 -14.40
N THR A 64 -5.03 -0.64 -15.18
CA THR A 64 -3.70 -0.93 -14.66
C THR A 64 -3.27 0.23 -13.77
N ALA A 65 -3.10 -0.01 -12.46
CA ALA A 65 -2.49 0.95 -11.56
C ALA A 65 -1.05 1.18 -12.05
N ARG A 66 -0.85 2.21 -12.88
CA ARG A 66 0.47 2.60 -13.36
C ARG A 66 1.15 3.38 -12.25
N TYR A 67 2.06 2.72 -11.55
CA TYR A 67 3.09 3.37 -10.74
C TYR A 67 3.85 4.35 -11.63
N ARG A 68 3.75 5.65 -11.35
CA ARG A 68 4.53 6.68 -12.02
C ARG A 68 5.79 6.87 -11.19
N GLY A 69 6.83 6.12 -11.53
CA GLY A 69 8.19 6.39 -11.05
C GLY A 69 8.52 7.84 -11.37
N ILE A 70 8.95 8.58 -10.35
CA ILE A 70 9.42 9.96 -10.49
C ILE A 70 10.81 9.85 -11.12
N ASP A 71 11.01 10.53 -12.25
CA ASP A 71 12.29 10.68 -12.96
C ASP A 71 13.34 11.41 -12.11
#